data_AF-A0AA96EI26-F1
#
_entry.id   AF-A0AA96EI26-F1
#
_cell.length_a   1.000
_cell.length_b   1.000
_cell.length_c   1.000
_cell.angle_alpha   90.00
_cell.angle_beta   90.00
_cell.angle_gamma   90.00
#
_symmetry.space_group_name_H-M   'P 1'
#
loop_
_entity.id
_entity.type
_entity.pdbx_description
1 polymer ?
#
loop_
_entity_poly.entity_id
_entity_poly.type
_entity_poly.pdbx_seq_one_letter_code
_entity_poly.pdbx_strand_id
1 'polypeptide(L)'
;MIGIPVAIADSEEWMALNGEQRTSFLRRLDELNMLGMELRSKKRWRESENFESFIENLELDISLRQEYDMGPAGGLTRWLTHYSWVFNSCPAKLRKSIPKSALVSLDQGEPSGDAAFDEYKMWFEKAGNDLVSALEGFSTAVGFDGALAFLFLVDVIFSRMLTICYKLRFHPSLVD
;
A
#
# COMPACT_ATOMS: atom_id res chain seq x y z
N MET A 1 -14.60 6.03 3.11
CA MET A 1 -13.64 7.15 3.10
C MET A 1 -12.71 6.94 4.27
N ILE A 2 -11.41 6.84 4.01
CA ILE A 2 -10.39 6.71 5.05
C ILE A 2 -10.26 8.05 5.78
N GLY A 3 -10.41 8.03 7.10
CA GLY A 3 -10.29 9.24 7.93
C GLY A 3 -8.82 9.56 8.22
N ILE A 4 -8.51 10.85 8.34
CA ILE A 4 -7.20 11.31 8.85
C ILE A 4 -7.27 11.30 10.38
N PRO A 5 -6.37 10.57 11.06
CA PRO A 5 -6.29 10.61 12.51
C PRO A 5 -5.99 12.02 13.02
N VAL A 6 -6.56 12.37 14.17
CA VAL A 6 -6.33 13.67 14.83
C VAL A 6 -4.83 13.95 15.00
N ALA A 7 -4.06 12.94 15.40
CA ALA A 7 -2.61 13.07 15.58
C ALA A 7 -1.85 13.40 14.29
N ILE A 8 -2.36 13.02 13.10
CA ILE A 8 -1.81 13.45 11.81
C ILE A 8 -2.33 14.84 11.47
N ALA A 9 -3.63 15.10 11.66
CA ALA A 9 -4.24 16.39 11.35
C ALA A 9 -3.61 17.56 12.13
N ASP A 10 -3.12 17.30 13.34
CA ASP A 10 -2.46 18.27 14.22
C ASP A 10 -0.94 18.37 13.98
N SER A 11 -0.37 17.55 13.07
CA SER A 11 1.07 17.58 12.77
C SER A 11 1.46 18.79 11.92
N GLU A 12 2.68 19.31 12.15
CA GLU A 12 3.22 20.43 11.39
C GLU A 12 3.29 20.11 9.89
N GLU A 13 3.60 18.86 9.56
CA GLU A 13 3.73 18.42 8.18
C GLU A 13 2.39 18.39 7.46
N TRP A 14 1.31 17.97 8.12
CA TRP A 14 -0.04 18.05 7.57
C TRP A 14 -0.49 19.51 7.40
N MET A 15 -0.18 20.36 8.38
CA MET A 15 -0.49 21.78 8.31
C MET A 15 0.28 22.49 7.19
N ALA A 16 1.50 22.03 6.86
CA ALA A 16 2.29 22.55 5.76
C ALA A 16 1.73 22.21 4.36
N LEU A 17 0.90 21.15 4.25
CA LEU A 17 0.23 20.81 2.99
C LEU A 17 -0.84 21.85 2.63
N ASN A 18 -0.90 22.24 1.36
CA ASN A 18 -2.00 23.02 0.83
C ASN A 18 -3.26 22.15 0.61
N GLY A 19 -4.39 22.78 0.28
CA GLY A 19 -5.68 22.08 0.13
C GLY A 19 -5.69 21.01 -0.98
N GLU A 20 -4.98 21.24 -2.07
CA GLU A 20 -4.84 20.28 -3.17
C GLU A 20 -4.02 19.06 -2.74
N GLN A 21 -2.90 19.28 -2.05
CA GLN A 21 -2.05 18.21 -1.52
C GLN A 21 -2.80 17.33 -0.50
N ARG A 22 -3.57 17.94 0.42
CA ARG A 22 -4.41 17.19 1.38
C ARG A 22 -5.49 16.37 0.68
N THR A 23 -6.15 16.96 -0.32
CA THR A 23 -7.17 16.28 -1.12
C THR A 23 -6.58 15.10 -1.89
N SER A 24 -5.41 15.30 -2.49
CA SER A 24 -4.71 14.24 -3.23
C SER A 24 -4.30 13.09 -2.31
N PHE A 25 -3.79 13.39 -1.12
CA PHE A 25 -3.45 12.38 -0.11
C PHE A 25 -4.68 11.56 0.32
N LEU A 26 -5.79 12.22 0.63
CA LEU A 26 -7.05 11.56 0.97
C LEU A 26 -7.58 10.66 -0.15
N ARG A 27 -7.61 11.18 -1.38
CA ARG A 27 -8.04 10.42 -2.56
C ARG A 27 -7.16 9.19 -2.75
N ARG A 28 -5.84 9.32 -2.55
CA ARG A 28 -4.92 8.18 -2.61
C ARG A 28 -5.33 7.12 -1.60
N LEU A 29 -5.50 7.46 -0.32
CA LEU A 29 -5.92 6.49 0.71
C LEU A 29 -7.21 5.76 0.33
N ASP A 30 -8.19 6.48 -0.22
CA ASP A 30 -9.44 5.90 -0.69
C ASP A 30 -9.22 4.96 -1.90
N GLU A 31 -8.39 5.34 -2.86
CA GLU A 31 -8.02 4.52 -4.00
C GLU A 31 -7.25 3.25 -3.62
N LEU A 32 -6.33 3.33 -2.64
CA LEU A 32 -5.65 2.16 -2.09
C LEU A 32 -6.64 1.25 -1.37
N ASN A 33 -7.58 1.83 -0.60
CA ASN A 33 -8.62 1.06 0.08
C ASN A 33 -9.52 0.34 -0.94
N MET A 34 -9.93 1.02 -2.00
CA MET A 34 -10.68 0.40 -3.10
C MET A 34 -9.90 -0.76 -3.71
N LEU A 35 -8.63 -0.57 -4.08
CA LEU A 35 -7.80 -1.64 -4.63
C LEU A 35 -7.73 -2.85 -3.68
N GLY A 36 -7.47 -2.62 -2.39
CA GLY A 36 -7.44 -3.69 -1.40
C GLY A 36 -8.77 -4.44 -1.29
N MET A 37 -9.90 -3.72 -1.34
CA MET A 37 -11.24 -4.31 -1.36
C MET A 37 -11.51 -5.13 -2.63
N GLU A 38 -11.03 -4.69 -3.79
CA GLU A 38 -11.17 -5.42 -5.06
C GLU A 38 -10.32 -6.69 -5.10
N LEU A 39 -9.10 -6.63 -4.58
CA LEU A 39 -8.20 -7.78 -4.45
C LEU A 39 -8.75 -8.82 -3.47
N ARG A 40 -9.15 -8.40 -2.26
CA ARG A 40 -9.67 -9.33 -1.24
C ARG A 40 -10.98 -10.01 -1.66
N SER A 41 -11.78 -9.35 -2.50
CA SER A 41 -13.06 -9.89 -3.00
C SER A 41 -12.94 -10.62 -4.34
N LYS A 42 -11.71 -10.78 -4.86
CA LYS A 42 -11.42 -11.38 -6.17
C LYS A 42 -12.14 -10.67 -7.32
N LYS A 43 -12.58 -9.43 -7.14
CA LYS A 43 -13.28 -8.66 -8.17
C LYS A 43 -12.34 -8.42 -9.36
N ARG A 44 -11.14 -7.90 -9.08
CA ARG A 44 -10.13 -7.58 -10.10
C ARG A 44 -9.76 -8.79 -10.96
N TRP A 45 -9.63 -9.95 -10.31
CA TRP A 45 -9.40 -11.22 -11.00
C TRP A 45 -10.57 -11.60 -11.92
N ARG A 46 -11.81 -11.55 -11.42
CA ARG A 46 -13.01 -11.93 -12.20
C ARG A 46 -13.28 -11.03 -13.39
N GLU A 47 -12.82 -9.77 -13.32
CA GLU A 47 -12.99 -8.77 -14.37
C GLU A 47 -11.82 -8.73 -15.36
N SER A 48 -10.73 -9.47 -15.10
CA SER A 48 -9.59 -9.57 -16.02
C SER A 48 -9.81 -10.67 -17.04
N GLU A 49 -9.47 -10.42 -18.30
CA GLU A 49 -9.63 -11.40 -19.39
C GLU A 49 -8.75 -12.63 -19.20
N ASN A 50 -7.52 -12.41 -18.72
CA ASN A 50 -6.54 -13.43 -18.42
C ASN A 50 -5.61 -12.95 -17.31
N PHE A 51 -4.64 -13.80 -16.93
CA PHE A 51 -3.71 -13.49 -15.85
C PHE A 51 -2.70 -12.40 -16.21
N GLU A 52 -2.27 -12.32 -17.46
CA GLU A 52 -1.41 -11.24 -17.93
C GLU A 52 -2.11 -9.89 -17.77
N SER A 53 -3.32 -9.73 -18.31
CA SER A 53 -4.12 -8.51 -18.15
C SER A 53 -4.38 -8.15 -16.69
N PHE A 54 -4.56 -9.14 -15.82
CA PHE A 54 -4.66 -8.88 -14.38
C PHE A 54 -3.38 -8.24 -13.83
N ILE A 55 -2.21 -8.80 -14.16
CA ILE A 55 -0.92 -8.30 -13.67
C ILE A 55 -0.57 -6.95 -14.26
N GLU A 56 -0.79 -6.73 -15.55
CA GLU A 56 -0.51 -5.44 -16.20
C GLU A 56 -1.37 -4.32 -15.61
N ASN A 57 -2.67 -4.57 -15.45
CA ASN A 57 -3.58 -3.61 -14.84
C ASN A 57 -3.21 -3.32 -13.39
N LEU A 58 -2.83 -4.35 -12.62
CA LEU A 58 -2.43 -4.19 -11.23
C LEU A 58 -1.11 -3.43 -11.09
N GLU A 59 -0.11 -3.74 -11.93
CA GLU A 59 1.17 -3.02 -12.01
C GLU A 59 0.96 -1.55 -12.34
N LEU A 60 0.16 -1.26 -13.37
CA LEU A 60 -0.17 0.11 -13.78
C LEU A 60 -0.89 0.85 -12.65
N ASP A 61 -1.89 0.20 -12.03
CA ASP A 61 -2.64 0.77 -10.92
C ASP A 61 -1.76 1.13 -9.72
N ILE A 62 -0.85 0.21 -9.35
CA ILE A 62 0.11 0.42 -8.27
C ILE A 62 1.07 1.54 -8.62
N SER A 63 1.61 1.55 -9.84
CA SER A 63 2.58 2.55 -10.28
C SER A 63 1.98 3.96 -10.29
N LEU A 64 0.77 4.12 -10.84
CA LEU A 64 0.03 5.39 -10.84
C LEU A 64 -0.32 5.88 -9.43
N ARG A 65 -0.61 4.96 -8.51
CA ARG A 65 -0.93 5.29 -7.11
C ARG A 65 0.31 5.48 -6.24
N GLN A 66 1.50 5.15 -6.74
CA GLN A 66 2.79 5.45 -6.13
C GLN A 66 3.36 6.77 -6.63
N GLU A 67 3.23 7.08 -7.92
CA GLU A 67 3.76 8.32 -8.49
C GLU A 67 2.77 9.48 -8.36
N TYR A 68 3.17 10.55 -7.67
CA TYR A 68 2.51 11.85 -7.78
C TYR A 68 3.50 12.97 -7.95
N ASP A 69 3.23 13.82 -8.95
CA ASP A 69 3.93 15.07 -9.22
C ASP A 69 3.62 16.06 -8.09
N MET A 70 4.52 16.13 -7.12
CA MET A 70 4.60 17.25 -6.20
C MET A 70 5.38 18.32 -6.95
N GLY A 71 4.73 19.46 -7.25
CA GLY A 71 5.31 20.57 -8.00
C GLY A 71 6.67 21.07 -7.47
N PRO A 72 7.22 22.17 -8.03
CA PRO A 72 8.67 22.44 -8.08
C PRO A 72 9.41 22.66 -6.75
N ALA A 73 8.74 22.55 -5.59
CA ALA A 73 9.30 22.81 -4.27
C ALA A 73 9.78 21.57 -3.47
N GLY A 74 9.75 20.36 -4.04
CA GLY A 74 10.38 19.21 -3.36
C GLY A 74 9.89 17.83 -3.79
N GLY A 75 10.51 17.32 -4.86
CA GLY A 75 10.74 15.89 -5.13
C GLY A 75 9.51 14.98 -5.32
N LEU A 76 9.45 14.32 -6.47
CA LEU A 76 8.68 13.08 -6.67
C LEU A 76 9.07 12.09 -5.56
N THR A 77 8.13 11.73 -4.68
CA THR A 77 8.30 10.57 -3.79
C THR A 77 7.28 9.52 -4.15
N ARG A 78 7.76 8.31 -4.47
CA ARG A 78 6.94 7.13 -4.74
C ARG A 78 6.20 6.60 -3.51
N TRP A 79 6.48 7.18 -2.35
CA TRP A 79 6.12 6.65 -1.04
C TRP A 79 4.92 7.39 -0.44
N LEU A 80 4.02 6.66 0.22
CA LEU A 80 2.90 7.22 0.98
C LEU A 80 3.40 7.95 2.22
N THR A 81 4.45 7.43 2.84
CA THR A 81 5.12 8.07 3.96
C THR A 81 6.29 8.93 3.47
N HIS A 82 6.19 10.25 3.65
CA HIS A 82 7.28 11.16 3.29
C HIS A 82 8.43 11.06 4.29
N TYR A 83 9.67 11.15 3.80
CA TYR A 83 10.88 10.95 4.63
C TYR A 83 10.92 11.87 5.87
N SER A 84 10.35 13.08 5.78
CA SER A 84 10.32 14.04 6.90
C SER A 84 9.44 13.56 8.06
N TRP A 85 8.36 12.83 7.78
CA TRP A 85 7.46 12.30 8.82
C TRP A 85 8.18 11.24 9.66
N VAL A 86 9.07 10.50 9.01
CA VAL A 86 9.82 9.39 9.62
C VAL A 86 10.81 9.85 10.67
N PHE A 87 11.42 11.03 10.50
CA PHE A 87 12.39 11.58 11.46
C PHE A 87 11.76 11.93 12.81
N ASN A 88 10.44 12.18 12.83
CA ASN A 88 9.69 12.49 14.04
C ASN A 88 9.21 11.23 14.80
N SER A 89 9.48 10.03 14.27
CA SER A 89 9.06 8.77 14.88
C SER A 89 10.21 7.89 15.34
N CYS A 90 10.04 7.29 16.53
CA CYS A 90 11.01 6.35 17.08
C CYS A 90 10.73 4.93 16.53
N PRO A 91 11.72 4.22 15.92
CA PRO A 91 11.51 2.87 15.37
C PRO A 91 10.94 1.86 16.38
N ALA A 92 11.35 1.95 17.64
CA ALA A 92 10.84 1.08 18.70
C ALA A 92 9.35 1.33 19.00
N LYS A 93 8.87 2.56 18.83
CA LYS A 93 7.45 2.91 18.98
C LYS A 93 6.65 2.44 17.77
N LEU A 94 7.15 2.66 16.55
CA LEU A 94 6.53 2.14 15.33
C LEU A 94 6.27 0.62 15.43
N ARG A 95 7.29 -0.13 15.85
CA ARG A 95 7.19 -1.59 16.03
C ARG A 95 6.15 -2.02 17.07
N LYS A 96 5.95 -1.24 18.13
CA LYS A 96 4.95 -1.52 19.18
C LYS A 96 3.53 -1.21 18.74
N SER A 97 3.35 -0.29 17.80
CA SER A 97 2.04 0.11 17.27
C SER A 97 1.44 -0.91 16.30
N ILE A 98 2.27 -1.75 15.66
CA ILE A 98 1.78 -2.75 14.72
C ILE A 98 1.37 -4.05 15.42
N PRO A 99 0.16 -4.58 15.16
CA PRO A 99 -0.27 -5.88 15.65
C PRO A 99 0.68 -7.01 15.23
N LYS A 100 0.88 -8.00 16.10
CA LYS A 100 1.74 -9.15 15.81
C LYS A 100 1.32 -9.89 14.53
N SER A 101 0.03 -9.99 14.24
CA SER A 101 -0.50 -10.61 13.03
C SER A 101 -0.03 -9.93 11.74
N ALA A 102 0.00 -8.59 11.73
CA ALA A 102 0.47 -7.82 10.57
C ALA A 102 1.99 -8.01 10.36
N LEU A 103 2.77 -8.10 11.44
CA LEU A 103 4.21 -8.39 11.34
C LEU A 103 4.49 -9.80 10.84
N VAL A 104 3.72 -10.79 11.32
CA VAL A 104 3.79 -12.14 10.78
C VAL A 104 3.45 -12.16 9.29
N SER A 105 2.50 -11.34 8.84
CA SER A 105 2.21 -11.18 7.41
C SER A 105 3.40 -10.58 6.63
N LEU A 106 4.08 -9.59 7.20
CA LEU A 106 5.27 -9.01 6.59
C LEU A 106 6.41 -10.03 6.43
N ASP A 107 6.59 -10.90 7.43
CA ASP A 107 7.62 -11.94 7.42
C ASP A 107 7.26 -13.14 6.54
N GLN A 108 6.02 -13.27 6.07
CA GLN A 108 5.63 -14.34 5.17
C GLN A 108 6.32 -14.19 3.81
N GLY A 109 6.88 -15.28 3.30
CA GLY A 109 7.48 -15.33 1.98
C GLY A 109 6.50 -15.00 0.86
N GLU A 110 7.03 -14.40 -0.19
CA GLU A 110 6.32 -14.23 -1.47
C GLU A 110 6.34 -15.56 -2.24
N PRO A 111 5.36 -15.81 -3.15
CA PRO A 111 5.42 -16.96 -4.04
C PRO A 111 6.74 -16.96 -4.84
N SER A 112 7.32 -18.14 -5.02
CA SER A 112 8.51 -18.34 -5.85
C SER A 112 8.19 -18.04 -7.32
N GLY A 113 9.20 -17.78 -8.16
CA GLY A 113 8.98 -17.53 -9.59
C GLY A 113 8.35 -18.70 -10.36
N ASP A 114 8.43 -19.91 -9.80
CA ASP A 114 7.88 -21.14 -10.37
C ASP A 114 6.58 -21.60 -9.66
N ALA A 115 6.02 -20.75 -8.79
CA ALA A 115 4.82 -21.09 -8.04
C ALA A 115 3.59 -21.21 -8.95
N ALA A 116 2.60 -22.02 -8.58
CA ALA A 116 1.38 -22.11 -9.36
C ALA A 116 0.62 -20.77 -9.34
N PHE A 117 -0.10 -20.45 -10.43
CA PHE A 117 -0.90 -19.23 -10.52
C PHE A 117 -1.89 -19.02 -9.37
N ASP A 118 -2.47 -20.10 -8.86
CA ASP A 118 -3.40 -20.02 -7.73
C ASP A 118 -2.72 -19.57 -6.43
N GLU A 119 -1.42 -19.85 -6.25
CA GLU A 119 -0.63 -19.32 -5.13
C GLU A 119 -0.49 -17.81 -5.22
N TYR A 120 -0.26 -17.27 -6.42
CA TYR A 120 -0.24 -15.81 -6.63
C TYR A 120 -1.59 -15.17 -6.37
N LYS A 121 -2.70 -15.79 -6.82
CA LYS A 121 -4.06 -15.29 -6.54
C LYS A 121 -4.35 -15.24 -5.04
N MET A 122 -4.03 -16.31 -4.32
CA MET A 122 -4.18 -16.37 -2.86
C MET A 122 -3.30 -15.32 -2.17
N TRP A 123 -2.08 -15.11 -2.66
CA TRP A 123 -1.20 -14.09 -2.14
C TRP A 123 -1.75 -12.67 -2.35
N PHE A 124 -2.25 -12.34 -3.56
CA PHE A 124 -2.85 -11.02 -3.83
C PHE A 124 -4.15 -10.80 -3.05
N GLU A 125 -4.98 -11.83 -2.87
CA GLU A 125 -6.16 -11.76 -2.00
C GLU A 125 -5.77 -11.41 -0.57
N LYS A 126 -4.73 -12.08 -0.05
CA LYS A 126 -4.19 -11.82 1.28
C LYS A 126 -3.57 -10.42 1.40
N ALA A 127 -2.78 -9.99 0.41
CA ALA A 127 -2.21 -8.66 0.36
C ALA A 127 -3.31 -7.58 0.34
N GLY A 128 -4.40 -7.81 -0.38
CA GLY A 128 -5.58 -6.93 -0.38
C GLY A 128 -6.23 -6.83 0.99
N ASN A 129 -6.37 -7.95 1.71
CA ASN A 129 -6.88 -7.95 3.09
C ASN A 129 -5.95 -7.19 4.04
N ASP A 130 -4.65 -7.46 3.97
CA ASP A 130 -3.65 -6.81 4.83
C ASP A 130 -3.59 -5.30 4.57
N LEU A 131 -3.75 -4.88 3.31
CA LEU A 131 -3.81 -3.48 2.92
C LEU A 131 -5.03 -2.77 3.53
N VAL A 132 -6.22 -3.35 3.43
CA VAL A 132 -7.44 -2.78 4.03
C VAL A 132 -7.29 -2.70 5.55
N SER A 133 -6.80 -3.76 6.19
CA SER A 133 -6.55 -3.74 7.64
C SER A 133 -5.52 -2.69 8.05
N ALA A 134 -4.49 -2.44 7.23
CA ALA A 134 -3.51 -1.38 7.50
C ALA A 134 -4.14 0.02 7.38
N LEU A 135 -4.98 0.26 6.39
CA LEU A 135 -5.68 1.53 6.20
C LEU A 135 -6.74 1.80 7.29
N GLU A 136 -7.44 0.76 7.75
CA GLU A 136 -8.32 0.83 8.92
C GLU A 136 -7.53 1.13 10.21
N GLY A 137 -6.39 0.46 10.38
CA GLY A 137 -5.46 0.71 11.49
C GLY A 137 -4.92 2.14 11.48
N PHE A 138 -4.58 2.66 10.30
CA PHE A 138 -4.23 4.07 10.12
C PHE A 138 -5.38 4.97 10.57
N SER A 139 -6.58 4.79 10.02
CA SER A 139 -7.74 5.66 10.29
C SER A 139 -8.16 5.69 11.76
N THR A 140 -7.82 4.65 12.53
CA THR A 140 -8.18 4.50 13.95
C THR A 140 -7.00 4.73 14.90
N ALA A 141 -5.83 5.09 14.38
CA ALA A 141 -4.65 5.32 15.19
C ALA A 141 -4.83 6.53 16.11
N VAL A 142 -4.53 6.35 17.41
CA VAL A 142 -4.65 7.41 18.42
C VAL A 142 -3.43 8.33 18.45
N GLY A 143 -2.25 7.84 18.05
CA GLY A 143 -0.99 8.58 18.12
C GLY A 143 -0.27 8.64 16.78
N PHE A 144 0.56 9.67 16.62
CA PHE A 144 1.34 9.93 15.40
C PHE A 144 2.19 8.73 15.00
N ASP A 145 2.96 8.16 15.93
CA ASP A 145 3.76 6.94 15.70
C ASP A 145 2.89 5.75 15.23
N GLY A 146 1.67 5.64 15.74
CA GLY A 146 0.76 4.56 15.33
C GLY A 146 0.27 4.76 13.91
N ALA A 147 -0.15 5.98 13.57
CA ALA A 147 -0.58 6.33 12.23
C ALA A 147 0.55 6.12 11.22
N LEU A 148 1.76 6.59 11.51
CA LEU A 148 2.92 6.38 10.64
C LEU A 148 3.27 4.90 10.49
N ALA A 149 3.21 4.11 11.56
CA ALA A 149 3.48 2.68 11.48
C ALA A 149 2.55 1.99 10.47
N PHE A 150 1.26 2.33 10.47
CA PHE A 150 0.32 1.77 9.51
C PHE A 150 0.54 2.28 8.08
N LEU A 151 0.92 3.55 7.89
CA LEU A 151 1.31 4.05 6.56
C LEU A 151 2.55 3.32 6.02
N PHE A 152 3.54 3.03 6.88
CA PHE A 152 4.69 2.19 6.49
C PHE A 152 4.26 0.78 6.11
N LEU A 153 3.31 0.19 6.84
CA LEU A 153 2.78 -1.12 6.51
C LEU A 153 2.12 -1.10 5.12
N VAL A 154 1.36 -0.06 4.80
CA VAL A 154 0.79 0.15 3.46
C VAL A 154 1.90 0.24 2.41
N ASP A 155 2.93 1.06 2.64
CA ASP A 155 4.08 1.21 1.72
C ASP A 155 4.75 -0.14 1.44
N VAL A 156 5.02 -0.93 2.48
CA VAL A 156 5.65 -2.25 2.34
C VAL A 156 4.76 -3.21 1.54
N ILE A 157 3.46 -3.27 1.84
CA ILE A 157 2.53 -4.15 1.11
C ILE A 157 2.50 -3.77 -0.38
N PHE A 158 2.44 -2.47 -0.69
CA PHE A 158 2.46 -1.98 -2.06
C PHE A 158 3.75 -2.32 -2.81
N SER A 159 4.92 -2.11 -2.19
CA SER A 159 6.21 -2.46 -2.81
C SER A 159 6.33 -3.96 -3.10
N ARG A 160 5.80 -4.80 -2.20
CA ARG A 160 5.79 -6.26 -2.40
C ARG A 160 4.86 -6.67 -3.53
N MET A 161 3.67 -6.08 -3.62
CA MET A 161 2.75 -6.31 -4.75
C MET A 161 3.43 -5.96 -6.08
N LEU A 162 4.10 -4.81 -6.16
CA LEU A 162 4.81 -4.38 -7.36
C LEU A 162 5.97 -5.33 -7.71
N THR A 163 6.74 -5.76 -6.71
CA THR A 163 7.83 -6.73 -6.89
C THR A 163 7.30 -8.05 -7.43
N ILE A 164 6.14 -8.53 -6.96
CA ILE A 164 5.50 -9.74 -7.50
C ILE A 164 5.02 -9.53 -8.93
N CYS A 165 4.42 -8.39 -9.27
CA CYS A 165 4.07 -8.09 -10.66
C CYS A 165 5.30 -8.19 -11.57
N TYR A 166 6.46 -7.68 -11.14
CA TYR A 166 7.72 -7.81 -11.89
C TYR A 166 8.25 -9.25 -11.93
N LYS A 167 8.20 -10.00 -10.82
CA LYS A 167 8.60 -11.42 -10.80
C LYS A 167 7.78 -12.23 -11.79
N LEU A 168 6.48 -11.93 -11.88
CA LEU A 168 5.56 -12.63 -12.76
C LEU A 168 5.88 -12.44 -14.24
N ARG A 169 6.54 -11.34 -14.66
CA ARG A 169 7.03 -11.17 -16.04
C ARG A 169 8.01 -12.27 -16.48
N PHE A 170 8.63 -12.97 -15.53
CA PHE A 170 9.54 -14.10 -15.81
C PHE A 170 8.86 -15.47 -15.65
N HIS A 171 7.56 -15.50 -15.33
CA HIS A 171 6.85 -16.74 -15.04
C HIS A 171 6.69 -17.56 -16.34
N PRO A 172 7.05 -18.87 -16.34
CA PRO A 172 7.11 -19.68 -17.55
C PRO A 172 5.76 -19.84 -18.27
N SER A 173 4.66 -19.70 -17.53
CA SER A 173 3.29 -19.77 -18.08
C SER A 173 2.77 -18.45 -18.67
N LEU A 174 3.58 -17.38 -18.72
CA LEU A 174 3.30 -16.16 -19.50
C LEU A 174 3.89 -16.21 -20.92
N VAL A 175 4.55 -17.30 -21.29
CA VAL A 175 5.03 -17.52 -22.66
C VAL A 175 3.94 -18.29 -23.41
N ASP A 176 3.54 -17.76 -24.59
CA ASP A 176 2.51 -18.25 -25.52
C ASP A 176 2.27 -19.77 -25.55
#